data_AF-A0A6P7G8X5-F1
#
_entry.id   AF-A0A6P7G8X5-F1
#
_cell.length_a   1.000
_cell.length_b   1.000
_cell.length_c   1.000
_cell.angle_alpha   90.00
_cell.angle_beta   90.00
_cell.angle_gamma   90.00
#
_symmetry.space_group_name_H-M   'P 1'
#
loop_
_entity.id
_entity.type
_entity.pdbx_description
1 polymer ?
#
loop_
_entity_poly.entity_id
_entity_poly.type
_entity_poly.pdbx_seq_one_letter_code
_entity_poly.pdbx_strand_id
1 'polypeptide(L)'
;MLKSRDALPHILLSVIGIIMVSIVAEGGQYLEAESEAVYMNATRFKWFQWDISNRTLLLMFLLQTKRPLTFRCYGIVYQNRALLLVVHRMLHLCIAFYKCINT
;
A
#
# COMPACT_ATOMS: atom_id res chain seq x y z
N MET A 1 -37.35 3.20 -2.46
CA MET A 1 -37.21 1.83 -1.92
C MET A 1 -36.70 0.92 -3.04
N LEU A 2 -35.40 0.59 -3.06
CA LEU A 2 -34.88 -0.41 -4.01
C LEU A 2 -35.41 -1.79 -3.63
N LYS A 3 -35.98 -2.52 -4.60
CA LYS A 3 -36.49 -3.87 -4.40
C LYS A 3 -35.30 -4.79 -4.08
N SER A 4 -35.40 -5.57 -3.01
CA SER A 4 -34.32 -6.38 -2.43
C SER A 4 -33.58 -7.28 -3.44
N ARG A 5 -34.23 -7.67 -4.54
CA ARG A 5 -33.68 -8.51 -5.61
C ARG A 5 -32.70 -7.78 -6.54
N ASP A 6 -32.87 -6.47 -6.73
CA ASP A 6 -32.01 -5.65 -7.60
C ASP A 6 -30.85 -5.00 -6.83
N ALA A 7 -30.93 -4.95 -5.49
CA ALA A 7 -29.87 -4.41 -4.62
C ALA A 7 -28.72 -5.41 -4.39
N LEU A 8 -29.00 -6.71 -4.46
CA LEU A 8 -28.05 -7.81 -4.28
C LEU A 8 -26.78 -7.70 -5.15
N PRO A 9 -26.88 -7.49 -6.49
CA PRO A 9 -25.69 -7.37 -7.33
C PRO A 9 -24.84 -6.14 -6.98
N HIS A 10 -25.45 -5.03 -6.57
CA HIS A 10 -24.72 -3.81 -6.19
C HIS A 10 -23.97 -3.97 -4.86
N ILE A 11 -24.57 -4.64 -3.88
CA ILE A 11 -23.91 -4.97 -2.60
C ILE A 11 -22.76 -5.95 -2.84
N LEU A 12 -22.95 -6.95 -3.70
CA LEU A 12 -21.90 -7.90 -4.02
C LEU A 12 -20.71 -7.21 -4.71
N LEU A 13 -20.98 -6.33 -5.68
CA LEU A 13 -19.95 -5.56 -6.38
C LEU A 13 -19.15 -4.68 -5.42
N SER A 14 -19.80 -4.01 -4.47
CA SER A 14 -19.12 -3.14 -3.50
C SER A 14 -18.23 -3.94 -2.55
N VAL A 15 -18.69 -5.10 -2.08
CA VAL A 15 -17.88 -6.00 -1.24
C VAL A 15 -16.65 -6.50 -1.99
N ILE A 16 -16.81 -6.92 -3.25
CA ILE A 16 -15.68 -7.34 -4.10
C ILE A 16 -14.68 -6.19 -4.27
N GLY A 17 -15.17 -4.97 -4.53
CA GLY A 17 -14.31 -3.79 -4.64
C GLY A 17 -13.47 -3.53 -3.38
N ILE A 18 -14.08 -3.63 -2.20
CA ILE A 18 -13.39 -3.46 -0.91
C ILE A 18 -12.31 -4.54 -0.72
N ILE A 19 -12.62 -5.79 -1.07
CA ILE A 19 -11.66 -6.90 -0.98
C ILE A 19 -10.47 -6.66 -1.91
N MET A 20 -10.72 -6.26 -3.16
CA MET A 20 -9.65 -5.99 -4.13
C MET A 20 -8.72 -4.86 -3.67
N VAL A 21 -9.28 -3.77 -3.16
CA VAL A 21 -8.50 -2.66 -2.59
C VAL A 21 -7.65 -3.14 -1.40
N SER A 22 -8.18 -4.04 -0.57
CA SER A 22 -7.48 -4.60 0.58
C SER A 22 -6.30 -5.48 0.17
N ILE A 23 -6.49 -6.35 -0.82
CA ILE A 23 -5.42 -7.20 -1.37
C ILE A 23 -4.31 -6.33 -1.96
N VAL A 24 -4.68 -5.29 -2.71
CA VAL A 24 -3.73 -4.34 -3.31
C VAL A 24 -2.95 -3.60 -2.22
N ALA A 25 -3.61 -3.11 -1.17
CA ALA A 25 -2.96 -2.41 -0.06
C ALA A 25 -1.99 -3.30 0.73
N GLU A 26 -2.40 -4.53 1.06
CA GLU A 26 -1.53 -5.49 1.77
C GLU A 26 -0.35 -5.93 0.90
N GLY A 27 -0.55 -6.15 -0.41
CA GLY A 27 0.53 -6.49 -1.33
C GLY A 27 1.60 -5.41 -1.42
N GLY A 28 1.19 -4.13 -1.44
CA GLY A 28 2.15 -3.03 -1.45
C GLY A 28 2.82 -2.82 -0.09
N GLN A 29 2.12 -3.04 1.03
CA GLN A 29 2.71 -3.03 2.37
C GLN A 29 3.76 -4.13 2.55
N TYR A 30 3.47 -5.34 2.06
CA TYR A 30 4.40 -6.47 2.10
C TYR A 30 5.67 -6.16 1.29
N LEU A 31 5.52 -5.59 0.09
CA LEU A 31 6.66 -5.20 -0.73
C LEU A 31 7.53 -4.13 -0.05
N GLU A 32 6.90 -3.15 0.57
CA GLU A 32 7.60 -2.11 1.33
C GLU A 32 8.43 -2.73 2.46
N ALA A 33 7.81 -3.62 3.25
CA ALA A 33 8.45 -4.31 4.36
C ALA A 33 9.62 -5.23 3.91
N GLU A 34 9.44 -6.00 2.84
CA GLU A 34 10.49 -6.84 2.27
C GLU A 34 11.66 -5.99 1.77
N SER A 35 11.39 -4.85 1.12
CA SER A 35 12.44 -3.96 0.63
C SER A 35 13.26 -3.34 1.78
N GLU A 36 12.61 -3.00 2.88
CA GLU A 36 13.27 -2.52 4.10
C GLU A 36 14.08 -3.64 4.77
N ALA A 37 13.54 -4.87 4.83
CA ALA A 37 14.25 -6.03 5.36
C ALA A 37 15.53 -6.33 4.58
N VAL A 38 15.48 -6.25 3.24
CA VAL A 38 16.65 -6.41 2.37
C VAL A 38 17.72 -5.34 2.67
N TYR A 39 17.32 -4.08 2.81
CA TYR A 39 18.24 -2.99 3.20
C TYR A 39 18.87 -3.25 4.58
N MET A 40 18.06 -3.61 5.57
CA MET A 40 18.53 -3.91 6.93
C MET A 40 19.44 -5.13 6.98
N ASN A 41 19.21 -6.14 6.15
CA ASN A 41 20.09 -7.29 6.05
C ASN A 41 21.42 -6.93 5.37
N ALA A 42 21.39 -6.11 4.33
CA ALA A 42 22.60 -5.66 3.64
C ALA A 42 23.53 -4.83 4.53
N THR A 43 22.97 -4.01 5.43
CA THR A 43 23.77 -3.22 6.39
C THR A 43 24.45 -4.07 7.46
N ARG A 44 23.95 -5.29 7.74
CA ARG A 44 24.49 -6.20 8.76
C ARG A 44 25.68 -7.03 8.30
N PHE A 45 26.02 -7.00 7.00
CA PHE A 45 27.20 -7.71 6.51
C PHE A 45 28.48 -7.17 7.14
N LYS A 46 29.49 -8.04 7.32
CA LYS A 46 30.83 -7.65 7.79
C LYS A 46 31.63 -6.98 6.67
N TRP A 47 31.11 -5.88 6.15
CA TRP A 47 31.65 -5.13 5.01
C TRP A 47 33.10 -4.67 5.23
N PHE A 48 33.51 -4.49 6.49
CA PHE A 48 34.88 -4.14 6.89
C PHE A 48 35.92 -5.23 6.56
N GLN A 49 35.50 -6.46 6.27
CA GLN A 49 36.38 -7.56 5.86
C GLN A 49 36.46 -7.74 4.35
N TRP A 50 35.66 -7.00 3.57
CA TRP A 50 35.57 -7.16 2.12
C TRP A 50 36.60 -6.32 1.37
N ASP A 51 36.92 -6.69 0.14
CA ASP A 51 37.73 -5.88 -0.76
C ASP A 51 37.02 -4.58 -1.17
N ILE A 52 37.81 -3.61 -1.63
CA ILE A 52 37.34 -2.26 -2.01
C ILE A 52 36.23 -2.30 -3.06
N SER A 53 36.33 -3.22 -4.03
CA SER A 53 35.32 -3.41 -5.07
C SER A 53 33.96 -3.82 -4.49
N ASN A 54 33.95 -4.81 -3.59
CA ASN A 54 32.74 -5.33 -2.97
C ASN A 54 32.10 -4.30 -2.02
N ARG A 55 32.92 -3.51 -1.31
CA ARG A 55 32.43 -2.40 -0.48
C ARG A 55 31.73 -1.33 -1.32
N THR A 56 32.32 -0.97 -2.46
CA THR A 56 31.74 0.00 -3.40
C THR A 56 30.40 -0.47 -3.93
N LEU A 57 30.31 -1.76 -4.32
CA LEU A 57 29.07 -2.37 -4.79
C LEU A 57 27.99 -2.38 -3.69
N LEU A 58 28.35 -2.76 -2.46
CA LEU A 58 27.41 -2.69 -1.33
C LEU A 58 26.92 -1.26 -1.09
N LEU A 59 27.80 -0.26 -1.20
CA LEU A 59 27.44 1.15 -1.04
C LEU A 59 26.45 1.61 -2.10
N MET A 60 26.67 1.25 -3.36
CA MET A 60 25.74 1.51 -4.46
C MET A 60 24.39 0.82 -4.23
N PHE A 61 24.41 -0.44 -3.78
CA PHE A 61 23.20 -1.19 -3.45
C PHE A 61 22.41 -0.51 -2.32
N LEU A 62 23.08 -0.11 -1.24
CA LEU A 62 22.45 0.59 -0.11
C LEU A 62 21.90 1.96 -0.51
N LEU A 63 22.60 2.71 -1.36
CA LEU A 63 22.10 3.97 -1.92
C LEU A 63 20.80 3.76 -2.70
N GLN A 64 20.73 2.70 -3.49
CA GLN A 64 19.54 2.37 -4.30
C GLN A 64 18.38 1.88 -3.43
N THR A 65 18.65 1.06 -2.42
CA THR A 65 17.65 0.42 -1.56
C THR A 65 17.27 1.25 -0.32
N LYS A 66 17.96 2.37 -0.06
CA LYS A 66 17.62 3.31 1.03
C LYS A 66 16.18 3.82 0.96
N ARG A 67 15.61 3.90 -0.24
CA ARG A 67 14.19 4.22 -0.43
C ARG A 67 13.45 2.91 -0.65
N PRO A 68 12.54 2.53 0.27
CA PRO A 68 11.77 1.30 0.09
C PRO A 68 10.95 1.38 -1.19
N LEU A 69 10.78 0.23 -1.83
CA LEU A 69 10.01 0.13 -3.06
C LEU A 69 8.55 0.41 -2.73
N THR A 70 8.06 1.55 -3.20
CA THR A 70 6.67 1.98 -3.00
C THR A 70 6.00 2.14 -4.35
N PHE A 71 4.87 1.48 -4.54
CA PHE A 71 4.00 1.77 -5.67
C PHE A 71 3.26 3.07 -5.40
N ARG A 72 3.57 4.10 -6.19
CA ARG A 72 2.90 5.41 -6.15
C ARG A 72 2.03 5.54 -7.38
N CYS A 73 0.72 5.64 -7.17
CA CYS A 73 -0.21 6.00 -8.24
C CYS A 73 -0.34 7.53 -8.28
N TYR A 74 0.04 8.14 -9.41
CA TYR A 74 -0.02 9.59 -9.67
C TYR A 74 0.67 10.48 -8.61
N GLY A 75 1.61 9.93 -7.82
CA GLY A 75 2.34 10.67 -6.79
C GLY A 75 1.55 11.01 -5.52
N ILE A 76 0.26 10.66 -5.46
CA ILE A 76 -0.65 11.01 -4.36
C ILE A 76 -1.03 9.77 -3.55
N VAL A 77 -1.18 8.62 -4.21
CA VAL A 77 -1.69 7.40 -3.59
C VAL A 77 -0.57 6.41 -3.40
N TYR A 78 -0.28 6.10 -2.14
CA TYR A 78 0.65 5.06 -1.73
C TYR A 78 -0.11 3.74 -1.58
N GLN A 79 0.38 2.69 -2.23
CA GLN A 79 -0.15 1.35 -2.09
C GLN A 79 0.31 0.74 -0.76
N ASN A 80 -0.17 1.28 0.36
CA ASN A 80 0.13 0.79 1.70
C ASN A 80 -1.15 0.79 2.55
N ARG A 81 -1.06 0.43 3.83
CA ARG A 81 -2.23 0.42 4.72
C ARG A 81 -2.90 1.78 4.89
N ALA A 82 -2.21 2.89 4.60
CA ALA A 82 -2.83 4.22 4.60
C ALA A 82 -3.88 4.37 3.49
N LEU A 83 -3.77 3.63 2.38
CA LEU A 83 -4.80 3.55 1.34
C LEU A 83 -6.16 3.16 1.92
N LEU A 84 -6.18 2.14 2.78
CA LEU A 84 -7.41 1.64 3.41
C LEU A 84 -8.07 2.71 4.28
N LEU A 85 -7.27 3.47 5.03
CA LEU A 85 -7.76 4.59 5.84
C LEU A 85 -8.36 5.70 4.98
N VAL A 86 -7.75 6.00 3.83
CA VAL A 86 -8.28 7.01 2.88
C VAL A 86 -9.61 6.52 2.30
N VAL A 87 -9.69 5.27 1.85
CA VAL A 87 -10.92 4.69 1.29
C VAL A 87 -12.04 4.67 2.35
N HIS A 88 -11.73 4.27 3.58
CA HIS A 88 -12.69 4.28 4.68
C HIS A 88 -13.19 5.71 4.99
N ARG A 89 -12.28 6.70 5.03
CA ARG A 89 -12.66 8.11 5.22
C ARG A 89 -13.57 8.62 4.11
N MET A 90 -13.28 8.28 2.86
CA MET A 90 -14.12 8.67 1.72
C MET A 90 -15.52 8.04 1.81
N LEU A 91 -15.61 6.75 2.13
CA LEU A 91 -16.89 6.07 2.34
C LEU A 91 -17.72 6.73 3.45
N HIS A 92 -17.09 7.01 4.59
CA HIS A 92 -17.75 7.68 5.71
C HIS A 92 -18.24 9.08 5.33
N LEU A 93 -17.43 9.83 4.58
CA LEU A 93 -17.80 11.15 4.06
C LEU A 93 -19.02 11.06 3.14
N CYS A 94 -19.04 10.12 2.19
CA CYS A 94 -20.17 9.90 1.29
C CYS A 94 -21.47 9.57 2.05
N ILE A 95 -21.39 8.71 3.07
CA ILE A 95 -22.54 8.35 3.91
C ILE A 95 -23.04 9.58 4.68
N ALA A 96 -22.14 10.39 5.25
CA ALA A 96 -22.49 11.60 5.97
C ALA A 96 -23.16 12.64 5.05
N PHE A 97 -22.63 12.86 3.84
CA PHE A 97 -23.24 13.73 2.85
C PHE A 97 -24.63 13.24 2.43
N TYR A 98 -24.79 11.94 2.19
CA TYR A 98 -26.09 11.38 1.83
C TYR A 98 -27.13 11.56 2.93
N LYS A 99 -26.74 11.36 4.19
CA LYS A 99 -27.61 11.64 5.35
C LYS A 99 -28.00 13.12 5.44
N CYS A 100 -27.06 14.02 5.19
CA CYS A 100 -27.29 15.47 5.24
C CYS A 100 -28.28 15.95 4.16
N ILE A 101 -28.18 15.45 2.94
CA ILE A 101 -29.08 15.84 1.82
C ILE A 101 -30.50 15.28 2.01
N ASN A 102 -30.63 14.12 2.67
CA ASN A 102 -31.89 13.42 2.82
C ASN A 102 -32.63 13.76 4.14
N THR A 103 -32.14 14.75 4.89
CA THR A 103 -32.77 15.35 6.09
C THR A 103 -33.29 16.74 5.73
#